data_AF-A0A5M8SFI0-F1
#
_entry.id   AF-A0A5M8SFI0-F1
#
_cell.length_a   1.000
_cell.length_b   1.000
_cell.length_c   1.000
_cell.angle_alpha   90.00
_cell.angle_beta   90.00
_cell.angle_gamma   90.00
#
_symmetry.space_group_name_H-M   'P 1'
#
loop_
_entity.id
_entity.type
_entity.pdbx_description
1 polymer ?
#
loop_
_entity_poly.entity_id
_entity_poly.type
_entity_poly.pdbx_seq_one_letter_code
_entity_poly.pdbx_strand_id
1 'polypeptide(L)'
;MLMEELFSTGVMTMGPSRVDPARQVGVFRPELLATLPGIRAAEMEKIGWRIYLLMRGAYGMLRSAEGWVDGRLVFTGEMTMLGPTRLWRLTLTRDGDDRFSYVNEEQTPDGAWAYIDRWDFTRKNA
;
A
#
# COMPACT_ATOMS: atom_id res chain seq x y z
N MET A 1 11.23 0.96 11.16
CA MET A 1 10.67 0.66 9.81
C MET A 1 9.26 0.08 9.99
N LEU A 2 8.27 0.39 9.15
CA LEU A 2 6.86 -0.01 9.42
C LEU A 2 6.67 -1.51 9.66
N MET A 3 7.38 -2.37 8.91
CA MET A 3 7.29 -3.82 9.11
C MET A 3 7.69 -4.21 10.54
N GLU A 4 8.77 -3.63 11.07
CA GLU A 4 9.19 -3.88 12.46
C GLU A 4 8.14 -3.41 13.46
N GLU A 5 7.53 -2.25 13.21
CA GLU A 5 6.48 -1.69 14.07
C GLU A 5 5.22 -2.57 14.07
N LEU A 6 4.81 -3.10 12.91
CA LEU A 6 3.66 -4.00 12.79
C LEU A 6 3.89 -5.32 13.55
N PHE A 7 5.10 -5.86 13.53
CA PHE A 7 5.44 -7.03 14.33
C PHE A 7 5.56 -6.70 15.83
N SER A 8 6.21 -5.58 16.20
CA SER A 8 6.43 -5.21 17.60
C SER A 8 5.15 -4.80 18.32
N THR A 9 4.20 -4.19 17.61
CA THR A 9 2.88 -3.80 18.15
C THR A 9 1.87 -4.96 18.16
N GLY A 10 2.26 -6.13 17.64
CA GLY A 10 1.41 -7.32 17.58
C GLY A 10 0.33 -7.26 16.50
N VAL A 11 0.36 -6.24 15.63
CA VAL A 11 -0.57 -6.10 14.50
C VAL A 11 -0.40 -7.22 13.48
N MET A 12 0.85 -7.60 13.24
CA MET A 12 1.25 -8.76 12.46
C MET A 12 1.90 -9.82 13.35
N THR A 13 1.73 -11.07 12.95
CA THR A 13 2.46 -12.22 13.50
C THR A 13 3.01 -13.05 12.36
N MET A 14 3.99 -13.91 12.65
CA MET A 14 4.33 -14.97 11.71
C MET A 14 3.20 -16.00 11.69
N GLY A 15 2.82 -16.42 10.49
CA GLY A 15 1.82 -17.46 10.28
C GLY A 15 1.94 -18.10 8.91
N PRO A 16 1.21 -19.18 8.66
CA PRO A 16 1.26 -19.88 7.38
C PRO A 16 0.71 -18.99 6.25
N SER A 17 1.38 -19.01 5.09
CA SER A 17 0.87 -18.40 3.88
C SER A 17 -0.44 -19.07 3.46
N ARG A 18 -1.40 -18.27 2.98
CA ARG A 18 -2.68 -18.77 2.46
C ARG A 18 -2.54 -19.61 1.20
N VAL A 19 -1.45 -19.41 0.46
CA VAL A 19 -1.21 -20.05 -0.85
C VAL A 19 -0.28 -21.26 -0.72
N ASP A 20 0.57 -21.25 0.31
CA ASP A 20 1.48 -22.34 0.65
C ASP A 20 1.59 -22.43 2.18
N PRO A 21 0.79 -23.30 2.83
CA PRO A 21 0.76 -23.39 4.29
C PRO A 21 2.09 -23.79 4.93
N ALA A 22 3.03 -24.38 4.16
CA ALA A 22 4.35 -24.74 4.68
C ALA A 22 5.28 -23.51 4.81
N ARG A 23 4.99 -22.42 4.09
CA ARG A 23 5.76 -21.19 4.12
C ARG A 23 5.25 -20.25 5.22
N GLN A 24 6.13 -19.85 6.12
CA GLN A 24 5.85 -18.81 7.11
C GLN A 24 5.98 -17.42 6.48
N VAL A 25 4.97 -16.58 6.68
CA VAL A 25 4.93 -15.18 6.22
C VAL A 25 4.34 -14.30 7.31
N GLY A 26 4.56 -12.99 7.22
CA GLY A 26 3.84 -12.03 8.06
C GLY A 26 2.35 -12.04 7.71
N VAL A 27 1.49 -12.31 8.70
CA VAL A 27 0.03 -12.30 8.57
C VAL A 27 -0.56 -11.30 9.55
N PHE A 28 -1.54 -10.53 9.09
CA PHE A 28 -2.32 -9.63 9.95
C PHE A 28 -3.25 -10.40 10.87
N ARG A 29 -3.38 -9.94 12.11
CA ARG A 29 -4.32 -10.53 13.06
C ARG A 29 -5.78 -10.28 12.65
N PRO A 30 -6.62 -11.33 12.53
CA PRO A 30 -8.00 -11.21 12.06
C PRO A 30 -8.87 -10.19 12.81
N GLU A 31 -8.70 -10.11 14.13
CA GLU A 31 -9.42 -9.20 15.02
C GLU A 31 -9.19 -7.72 14.70
N LEU A 32 -8.00 -7.37 14.20
CA LEU A 32 -7.69 -6.00 13.80
C LEU A 32 -8.25 -5.69 12.41
N LEU A 33 -8.22 -6.67 11.50
CA LEU A 33 -8.82 -6.56 10.16
C LEU A 33 -10.33 -6.34 10.20
N ALA A 34 -11.03 -6.83 11.23
CA ALA A 34 -12.47 -6.71 11.37
C ALA A 34 -12.97 -5.25 11.49
N THR A 35 -12.10 -4.30 11.86
CA THR A 35 -12.43 -2.87 12.00
C THR A 35 -12.33 -2.08 10.69
N LEU A 36 -11.61 -2.61 9.69
CA LEU A 36 -11.34 -1.95 8.42
C LEU A 36 -12.59 -1.60 7.58
N PRO A 37 -13.67 -2.42 7.54
CA PRO A 37 -14.87 -2.07 6.79
C PRO A 37 -15.52 -0.75 7.22
N GLY A 38 -15.52 -0.42 8.52
CA GLY A 38 -16.09 0.82 9.04
C GLY A 38 -15.28 2.06 8.62
N ILE A 39 -13.95 1.92 8.62
CA ILE A 39 -13.03 2.97 8.17
C ILE A 39 -13.19 3.21 6.67
N ARG A 40 -13.29 2.14 5.88
CA ARG A 40 -13.49 2.22 4.42
C ARG A 40 -14.74 3.01 4.04
N ALA A 41 -15.85 2.80 4.74
CA ALA A 41 -17.12 3.47 4.45
C ALA A 41 -17.02 5.00 4.67
N ALA A 42 -16.41 5.43 5.78
CA ALA A 42 -16.22 6.85 6.10
C ALA A 42 -15.27 7.57 5.13
N GLU A 43 -14.28 6.87 4.57
CA GLU A 43 -13.35 7.46 3.60
C GLU A 43 -13.94 7.55 2.18
N MET A 44 -14.79 6.59 1.79
CA MET A 44 -15.42 6.57 0.46
C MET A 44 -16.44 7.71 0.25
N GLU A 45 -17.07 8.21 1.33
CA GLU A 45 -18.04 9.31 1.27
C GLU A 45 -17.40 10.66 0.88
N LYS A 46 -16.06 10.76 0.94
CA LYS A 46 -15.35 12.06 0.87
C LYS A 46 -14.87 12.49 -0.53
N ILE A 47 -15.03 11.74 -1.63
CA ILE A 47 -14.16 12.00 -2.81
C ILE A 47 -14.78 11.83 -4.20
N GLY A 48 -14.54 12.85 -5.06
CA GLY A 48 -14.68 12.83 -6.53
C GLY A 48 -13.41 13.29 -7.25
N TRP A 49 -12.32 12.50 -7.24
CA TRP A 49 -11.07 12.67 -8.02
C TRP A 49 -10.39 11.29 -8.21
N ARG A 50 -9.30 11.18 -8.99
CA ARG A 50 -8.57 9.92 -9.27
C ARG A 50 -7.81 9.42 -8.03
N ILE A 51 -8.37 8.48 -7.29
CA ILE A 51 -7.84 7.97 -6.01
C ILE A 51 -7.32 6.54 -6.16
N TYR A 52 -6.22 6.23 -5.46
CA TYR A 52 -5.77 4.86 -5.21
C TYR A 52 -6.03 4.49 -3.74
N LEU A 53 -6.81 3.43 -3.51
CA LEU A 53 -7.08 2.87 -2.18
C LEU A 53 -6.59 1.41 -2.09
N LEU A 54 -5.73 1.11 -1.13
CA LEU A 54 -5.54 -0.25 -0.63
C LEU A 54 -6.67 -0.53 0.40
N MET A 55 -7.27 -1.72 0.39
CA MET A 55 -8.42 -2.03 1.27
C MET A 55 -8.28 -3.35 2.04
N ARG A 56 -7.06 -3.89 2.13
CA ARG A 56 -6.75 -5.09 2.92
C ARG A 56 -5.45 -4.87 3.70
N GLY A 57 -5.56 -4.55 4.99
CA GLY A 57 -4.44 -4.36 5.91
C GLY A 57 -3.87 -2.94 5.95
N ALA A 58 -4.00 -2.17 4.87
CA ALA A 58 -3.71 -0.73 4.86
C ALA A 58 -4.87 0.03 4.21
N TYR A 59 -5.12 1.26 4.68
CA TYR A 59 -6.10 2.19 4.13
C TYR A 59 -5.51 3.61 4.13
N GLY A 60 -5.92 4.42 3.18
CA GLY A 60 -5.46 5.80 3.03
C GLY A 60 -5.75 6.29 1.62
N MET A 61 -5.46 7.56 1.40
CA MET A 61 -5.68 8.20 0.12
C MET A 61 -4.38 8.83 -0.35
N LEU A 62 -3.83 8.29 -1.44
CA LEU A 62 -2.75 8.94 -2.15
C LEU A 62 -3.30 9.73 -3.33
N ARG A 63 -2.68 10.87 -3.60
CA ARG A 63 -3.05 11.77 -4.69
C ARG A 63 -1.83 12.05 -5.55
N SER A 64 -2.05 12.13 -6.86
CA SER A 64 -1.04 12.61 -7.79
C SER A 64 -1.31 14.09 -8.07
N ALA A 65 -0.34 14.94 -7.78
CA ALA A 65 -0.45 16.38 -8.04
C ALA A 65 -0.30 16.69 -9.54
N GLU A 66 0.58 15.96 -10.23
CA GLU A 66 1.00 16.29 -11.60
C GLU A 66 0.43 15.34 -12.65
N GLY A 67 -0.11 14.18 -12.24
CA GLY A 67 -0.51 13.15 -13.18
C GLY A 67 0.69 12.45 -13.82
N TRP A 68 0.58 12.06 -15.09
CA TRP A 68 1.66 11.39 -15.80
C TRP A 68 2.73 12.38 -16.26
N VAL A 69 3.97 12.14 -15.88
CA VAL A 69 5.16 12.88 -16.31
C VAL A 69 6.24 11.86 -16.68
N ASP A 70 6.78 11.95 -17.89
CA ASP A 70 7.86 11.08 -18.40
C ASP A 70 7.64 9.57 -18.17
N GLY A 71 6.43 9.10 -18.45
CA GLY A 71 6.07 7.68 -18.29
C GLY A 71 5.96 7.22 -16.84
N ARG A 72 5.90 8.15 -15.88
CA ARG A 72 5.66 7.88 -14.45
C ARG A 72 4.44 8.62 -13.95
N LEU A 73 3.75 8.02 -13.00
CA LEU A 73 2.64 8.60 -12.26
C LEU A 73 2.93 8.42 -10.77
N VAL A 74 3.24 9.52 -10.10
CA VAL A 74 3.59 9.51 -8.67
C VAL A 74 2.39 9.94 -7.86
N PHE A 75 2.03 9.12 -6.88
CA PHE A 75 1.04 9.43 -5.86
C PHE A 75 1.73 9.58 -4.51
N THR A 76 1.30 10.55 -3.72
CA THR A 76 1.73 10.72 -2.33
C THR A 76 0.53 10.91 -1.42
N GLY A 77 0.60 10.41 -0.20
CA GLY A 77 -0.44 10.64 0.79
C GLY A 77 -0.25 9.82 2.04
N GLU A 78 -1.06 10.11 3.05
CA GLU A 78 -1.07 9.35 4.29
C GLU A 78 -1.72 7.98 4.08
N MET A 79 -1.02 6.96 4.54
CA MET A 79 -1.45 5.58 4.58
C MET A 79 -1.37 5.08 6.01
N THR A 80 -2.44 4.47 6.47
CA THR A 80 -2.49 3.75 7.74
C THR A 80 -2.50 2.27 7.47
N MET A 81 -1.49 1.57 7.95
CA MET A 81 -1.45 0.10 7.94
C MET A 81 -1.65 -0.37 9.37
N LEU A 82 -2.88 -0.77 9.70
CA LEU A 82 -3.33 -1.21 11.04
C LEU A 82 -2.50 -0.63 12.20
N GLY A 83 -2.71 0.63 12.55
CA GLY A 83 -1.96 1.30 13.63
C GLY A 83 -1.33 2.61 13.15
N PRO A 84 -0.04 2.65 12.79
CA PRO A 84 0.64 3.89 12.44
C PRO A 84 0.18 4.44 11.08
N THR A 85 -0.12 5.74 11.07
CA THR A 85 -0.24 6.53 9.85
C THR A 85 1.14 7.02 9.42
N ARG A 86 1.51 6.78 8.16
CA ARG A 86 2.79 7.17 7.57
C ARG A 86 2.56 7.82 6.22
N LEU A 87 3.47 8.71 5.80
CA LEU A 87 3.45 9.25 4.46
C LEU A 87 4.01 8.20 3.49
N TRP A 88 3.25 7.90 2.45
CA TRP A 88 3.61 6.94 1.42
C TRP A 88 3.74 7.62 0.08
N ARG A 89 4.61 7.05 -0.76
CA ARG A 89 4.74 7.36 -2.17
C ARG A 89 4.57 6.09 -2.99
N LEU A 90 3.66 6.13 -3.95
CA LEU A 90 3.52 5.10 -4.97
C LEU A 90 3.95 5.69 -6.31
N THR A 91 4.96 5.08 -6.93
CA THR A 91 5.41 5.46 -8.28
C THR A 91 5.02 4.38 -9.27
N LEU A 92 4.00 4.63 -10.09
CA LEU A 92 3.63 3.77 -11.21
C LEU A 92 4.47 4.17 -12.43
N THR A 93 5.15 3.22 -13.04
CA THR A 93 6.00 3.40 -14.23
C THR A 93 5.43 2.61 -15.40
N ARG A 94 5.45 3.20 -16.59
CA ARG A 94 5.19 2.51 -17.86
C ARG A 94 6.51 1.96 -18.39
N ASP A 95 6.67 0.64 -18.33
CA ASP A 95 7.89 -0.07 -18.74
C ASP A 95 7.81 -0.65 -20.17
N GLY A 96 6.72 -0.36 -20.88
CA GLY A 96 6.41 -0.79 -22.24
C GLY A 96 4.95 -0.46 -22.56
N ASP A 97 4.49 -0.80 -23.76
CA ASP A 97 3.12 -0.48 -24.20
C ASP A 97 2.06 -1.10 -23.29
N ASP A 98 2.29 -2.35 -22.86
CA ASP A 98 1.41 -3.10 -21.98
C ASP A 98 2.06 -3.55 -20.67
N ARG A 99 3.27 -3.09 -20.38
CA ARG A 99 4.00 -3.44 -19.15
C ARG A 99 4.07 -2.24 -18.21
N PHE A 100 3.70 -2.46 -16.96
CA PHE A 100 3.71 -1.46 -15.92
C PHE A 100 4.37 -2.03 -14.66
N SER A 101 4.96 -1.18 -13.86
CA SER A 101 5.39 -1.52 -12.50
C SER A 101 4.97 -0.42 -11.54
N TYR A 102 4.74 -0.76 -10.27
CA TYR A 102 4.76 0.26 -9.24
C TYR A 102 5.76 -0.08 -8.14
N VAL A 103 6.31 0.97 -7.54
CA VAL A 103 7.13 0.91 -6.34
C VAL A 103 6.40 1.67 -5.24
N ASN A 104 6.27 1.04 -4.06
CA ASN A 104 5.82 1.71 -2.85
C ASN A 104 7.00 2.05 -1.96
N GLU A 105 6.97 3.26 -1.42
CA GLU A 105 7.94 3.76 -0.48
C GLU A 105 7.22 4.42 0.70
N GLU A 106 7.79 4.29 1.89
CA GLU A 106 7.38 5.05 3.06
C GLU A 106 8.40 6.13 3.40
N GLN A 107 7.92 7.25 3.92
CA GLN A 107 8.84 8.25 4.44
C GLN A 107 9.31 7.84 5.84
N THR A 108 10.63 7.77 6.02
CA THR A 108 11.27 7.53 7.32
C THR A 108 11.26 8.79 8.19
N PRO A 109 11.48 8.67 9.51
CA PRO A 109 11.45 9.82 10.42
C PRO A 109 12.44 10.96 10.10
N ASP A 110 13.53 10.65 9.39
CA ASP A 110 14.54 11.61 8.90
C ASP A 110 14.16 12.24 7.55
N GLY A 111 12.98 11.91 7.00
CA GLY A 111 12.43 12.46 5.77
C GLY A 111 12.85 11.73 4.48
N ALA A 112 13.69 10.70 4.58
CA ALA A 112 14.07 9.88 3.42
C ALA A 112 12.93 8.95 2.97
N TRP A 113 12.99 8.47 1.73
CA TRP A 113 12.04 7.47 1.22
C TRP A 113 12.67 6.08 1.30
N ALA A 114 12.05 5.20 2.06
CA ALA A 114 12.45 3.81 2.19
C ALA A 114 11.56 2.92 1.32
N TYR A 115 12.19 2.05 0.53
CA TYR A 115 11.51 1.05 -0.28
C TYR A 115 10.71 0.07 0.58
N ILE A 116 9.47 -0.22 0.17
CA ILE A 116 8.61 -1.22 0.80
C ILE A 116 8.51 -2.45 -0.10
N ASP A 117 7.97 -2.27 -1.29
CA ASP A 117 7.77 -3.34 -2.28
C ASP A 117 7.69 -2.80 -3.71
N ARG A 118 7.74 -3.75 -4.65
CA ARG A 118 7.56 -3.53 -6.08
C ARG A 118 6.66 -4.61 -6.62
N TRP A 119 5.79 -4.21 -7.54
CA TRP A 119 4.95 -5.12 -8.29
C TRP A 119 5.00 -4.80 -9.77
N ASP A 120 5.06 -5.84 -10.58
CA ASP A 120 5.07 -5.75 -12.03
C ASP A 120 3.78 -6.34 -12.60
N PHE A 121 3.23 -5.67 -13.61
CA PHE A 121 1.94 -5.98 -14.21
C PHE A 121 2.04 -5.91 -15.72
N THR A 122 1.27 -6.78 -16.38
CA THR A 122 0.99 -6.66 -17.81
C THR A 122 -0.51 -6.44 -17.99
N ARG A 123 -0.90 -5.55 -18.91
CA ARG A 123 -2.31 -5.34 -19.25
C ARG A 123 -2.89 -6.68 -19.71
N LYS A 124 -4.00 -7.09 -19.09
CA LYS A 124 -4.72 -8.29 -19.52
C LYS A 124 -5.42 -7.99 -20.85
N ASN A 125 -5.19 -8.85 -21.85
CA ASN A 125 -5.68 -8.74 -23.24
C ASN A 125 -4.92 -7.76 -24.15
N ALA A 126 -3.59 -7.66 -23.99
CA ALA A 126 -2.71 -7.14 -25.04
C ALA A 126 -2.65 -8.10 -26.24
#